data_AF-A0A3M3YFF7-F1
#
_entry.id   AF-A0A3M3YFF7-F1
#
_cell.length_a   1.000
_cell.length_b   1.000
_cell.length_c   1.000
_cell.angle_alpha   90.00
_cell.angle_beta   90.00
_cell.angle_gamma   90.00
#
_symmetry.space_group_name_H-M   'P 1'
#
loop_
_entity.id
_entity.type
_entity.pdbx_description
1 polymer ?
#
loop_
_entity_poly.entity_id
_entity_poly.type
_entity_poly.pdbx_seq_one_letter_code
_entity_poly.pdbx_strand_id
1 'polypeptide(L)'
;DKALGLGSAGKKYKICSFVSDHVYSSSAKNDSDLKKYIIRSELYGIPQARHRVILLGIAVNGGEEIPNYPKLEQEVPVSVEQAISGLPRIRSRLTRTLDSNIGWVDVVKSQYNALNEALHEQLSEFSEFVSDLSLCRSQFEKANLDVGALRVPRLSKDGKTSVKHLDKWYLDSKLKCWLNHDARGHMASDLRRYLYSTVFTRVKGYSPRGHKEFNLPGLAPAHKNWETGKFSDRFRVQCAGAPATTVTSHISKDGHYFIHYDTVQCRSLSVREAARLQTFPDNYFFLGNRSQQYHQVGNAVPPLLAYKMAAIVSDVISEKFLGQGF
;
A
#
# COMPACT_ATOMS: atom_id res chain seq x y z
N ASP A 1 -37.17 -0.97 -32.51
CA ASP A 1 -37.63 0.13 -31.62
C ASP A 1 -37.73 1.51 -32.27
N LYS A 2 -36.65 2.13 -32.76
CA LYS A 2 -36.77 3.47 -33.42
C LYS A 2 -37.60 3.48 -34.72
N ALA A 3 -37.77 2.33 -35.37
CA ALA A 3 -38.57 2.19 -36.59
C ALA A 3 -40.07 1.86 -36.32
N LEU A 4 -40.49 1.68 -35.06
CA LEU A 4 -41.85 1.24 -34.70
C LEU A 4 -42.66 2.30 -33.94
N GLY A 5 -42.18 3.54 -33.80
CA GLY A 5 -42.91 4.61 -33.08
C GLY A 5 -43.08 4.40 -31.57
N LEU A 6 -42.56 3.29 -31.03
CA LEU A 6 -42.45 3.05 -29.59
C LEU A 6 -41.34 3.98 -29.06
N GLY A 7 -41.74 5.06 -28.38
CA GLY A 7 -40.81 5.90 -27.64
C GLY A 7 -39.88 5.01 -26.80
N SER A 8 -38.58 5.33 -26.77
CA SER A 8 -37.57 4.50 -26.14
C SER A 8 -37.82 4.34 -24.63
N ALA A 9 -38.70 3.42 -24.26
CA ALA A 9 -39.02 3.03 -22.89
C ALA A 9 -37.98 2.03 -22.36
N GLY A 10 -36.71 2.22 -22.73
CA GLY A 10 -35.60 1.46 -22.19
C GLY A 10 -35.20 2.00 -20.81
N LYS A 11 -34.83 1.11 -19.89
CA LYS A 11 -34.21 1.49 -18.61
C LYS A 11 -33.02 2.41 -18.89
N LYS A 12 -33.02 3.60 -18.29
CA LYS A 12 -31.90 4.55 -18.35
C LYS A 12 -31.08 4.44 -17.06
N TYR A 13 -29.83 4.88 -17.10
CA TYR A 13 -28.98 4.96 -15.91
C TYR A 13 -28.59 6.40 -15.65
N LYS A 14 -28.66 6.81 -14.38
CA LYS A 14 -27.98 8.00 -13.88
C LYS A 14 -26.66 7.56 -13.24
N ILE A 15 -25.56 8.20 -13.64
CA ILE A 15 -24.21 7.86 -13.15
C ILE A 15 -23.88 8.80 -12.00
N CYS A 16 -23.81 8.23 -10.80
CA CYS A 16 -23.77 8.99 -9.58
C CYS A 16 -22.43 8.81 -8.85
N SER A 17 -22.02 9.86 -8.14
CA SER A 17 -20.75 9.84 -7.38
C SER A 17 -20.93 9.36 -5.95
N PHE A 18 -19.97 8.57 -5.48
CA PHE A 18 -19.83 8.18 -4.08
C PHE A 18 -19.27 9.30 -3.18
N VAL A 19 -18.73 10.38 -3.77
CA VAL A 19 -17.96 11.40 -3.03
C VAL A 19 -18.48 12.83 -3.21
N SER A 20 -19.51 13.01 -4.05
CA SER A 20 -20.19 14.29 -4.25
C SER A 20 -21.63 14.07 -4.71
N ASP A 21 -22.44 15.12 -4.71
CA ASP A 21 -23.84 15.11 -5.19
C ASP A 21 -23.94 15.14 -6.72
N HIS A 22 -22.81 14.95 -7.40
CA HIS A 22 -22.76 15.00 -8.84
C HIS A 22 -23.39 13.77 -9.50
N VAL A 23 -24.23 14.02 -10.49
CA VAL A 23 -25.01 13.01 -11.23
C VAL A 23 -24.95 13.33 -12.71
N TYR A 24 -24.37 12.41 -13.49
CA TYR A 24 -24.33 12.50 -14.93
C TYR A 24 -25.56 11.81 -15.54
N SER A 25 -26.18 12.47 -16.51
CA SER A 25 -27.24 11.90 -17.36
C SER A 25 -26.91 12.13 -18.83
N SER A 26 -27.25 11.16 -19.69
CA SER A 26 -26.98 11.24 -21.15
C SER A 26 -27.66 12.41 -21.86
N SER A 27 -28.64 13.05 -21.20
CA SER A 27 -29.33 14.26 -21.64
C SER A 27 -28.57 15.55 -21.34
N ALA A 28 -27.58 15.52 -20.43
CA ALA A 28 -26.76 16.68 -20.10
C ALA A 28 -25.62 16.82 -21.13
N LYS A 29 -25.70 17.82 -22.01
CA LYS A 29 -24.58 18.21 -22.87
C LYS A 29 -23.50 18.85 -22.00
N ASN A 30 -22.24 18.40 -22.14
CA ASN A 30 -21.01 18.97 -21.56
C ASN A 30 -20.75 18.76 -20.06
N ASP A 31 -21.12 17.60 -19.51
CA ASP A 31 -20.70 17.26 -18.14
C ASP A 31 -19.48 16.33 -18.14
N SER A 32 -18.29 16.91 -17.93
CA SER A 32 -16.98 16.26 -18.14
C SER A 32 -16.07 16.23 -16.91
N ASP A 33 -16.53 16.69 -15.73
CA ASP A 33 -15.66 16.79 -14.54
C ASP A 33 -15.51 15.46 -13.80
N LEU A 34 -14.70 14.57 -14.38
CA LEU A 34 -14.35 13.26 -13.82
C LEU A 34 -13.74 13.35 -12.40
N LYS A 35 -13.21 14.51 -11.99
CA LYS A 35 -12.63 14.68 -10.65
C LYS A 35 -13.66 14.48 -9.55
N LYS A 36 -14.94 14.77 -9.83
CA LYS A 36 -16.07 14.58 -8.92
C LYS A 36 -16.38 13.10 -8.63
N TYR A 37 -15.78 12.18 -9.38
CA TYR A 37 -15.91 10.73 -9.21
C TYR A 37 -14.63 10.07 -8.67
N ILE A 38 -13.55 10.84 -8.45
CA ILE A 38 -12.30 10.29 -7.95
C ILE A 38 -12.42 10.04 -6.44
N ILE A 39 -12.37 8.77 -6.07
CA ILE A 39 -12.27 8.34 -4.68
C ILE A 39 -10.79 8.30 -4.30
N ARG A 40 -10.39 9.18 -3.38
CA ARG A 40 -9.06 9.16 -2.75
C ARG A 40 -9.11 8.30 -1.50
N SER A 41 -8.72 7.04 -1.63
CA SER A 41 -8.94 6.00 -0.61
C SER A 41 -8.41 6.39 0.79
N GLU A 42 -7.29 7.11 0.84
CA GLU A 42 -6.67 7.57 2.09
C GLU A 42 -7.53 8.52 2.91
N LEU A 43 -8.51 9.19 2.27
CA LEU A 43 -9.49 10.05 2.97
C LEU A 43 -10.63 9.25 3.59
N TYR A 44 -10.67 7.93 3.40
CA TYR A 44 -11.76 7.04 3.81
C TYR A 44 -11.23 5.88 4.68
N GLY A 45 -10.19 6.13 5.47
CA GLY A 45 -9.63 5.17 6.44
C GLY A 45 -8.80 4.04 5.82
N ILE A 46 -8.49 4.11 4.52
CA ILE A 46 -7.62 3.13 3.86
C ILE A 46 -6.16 3.54 4.05
N PRO A 47 -5.27 2.67 4.57
CA PRO A 47 -3.86 2.99 4.85
C PRO A 47 -2.99 3.09 3.59
N GLN A 48 -3.55 3.56 2.49
CA GLN A 48 -2.90 3.69 1.20
C GLN A 48 -3.53 4.82 0.37
N ALA A 49 -2.69 5.66 -0.21
CA ALA A 49 -3.08 6.59 -1.27
C ALA A 49 -3.40 5.81 -2.55
N ARG A 50 -4.68 5.56 -2.80
CA ARG A 50 -5.18 4.97 -4.06
C ARG A 50 -6.31 5.80 -4.59
N HIS A 51 -6.11 6.38 -5.76
CA HIS A 51 -7.12 7.20 -6.41
C HIS A 51 -7.76 6.40 -7.53
N ARG A 52 -9.07 6.17 -7.45
CA ARG A 52 -9.83 5.44 -8.48
C ARG A 52 -11.13 6.18 -8.78
N VAL A 53 -11.53 6.12 -10.05
CA VAL A 53 -12.90 6.45 -10.44
C VAL A 53 -13.75 5.20 -10.27
N ILE A 54 -14.80 5.28 -9.44
CA ILE A 54 -15.79 4.21 -9.27
C ILE A 54 -17.16 4.85 -9.47
N LEU A 55 -17.95 4.27 -10.37
CA LEU A 55 -19.21 4.83 -10.83
C LEU A 55 -20.39 4.03 -10.27
N LEU A 56 -21.35 4.71 -9.66
CA LEU A 56 -22.63 4.11 -9.25
C LEU A 56 -23.68 4.35 -10.33
N GLY A 57 -24.04 3.31 -11.07
CA GLY A 57 -25.12 3.38 -12.05
C GLY A 57 -26.47 3.04 -11.40
N ILE A 58 -27.35 4.03 -11.23
CA ILE A 58 -28.71 3.80 -10.72
C ILE A 58 -29.67 3.73 -11.90
N ALA A 59 -30.34 2.59 -12.05
CA ALA A 59 -31.37 2.42 -13.07
C ALA A 59 -32.60 3.26 -12.73
N VAL A 60 -33.13 4.00 -13.71
CA VAL A 60 -34.30 4.87 -13.59
C VAL A 60 -35.25 4.65 -14.78
N ASN A 61 -36.55 4.70 -14.51
CA ASN A 61 -37.60 4.75 -15.52
C ASN A 61 -37.87 6.21 -15.93
N GLY A 62 -38.54 6.44 -17.07
CA GLY A 62 -38.69 7.76 -17.67
C GLY A 62 -39.18 8.85 -16.69
N GLY A 63 -38.35 9.87 -16.45
CA GLY A 63 -38.66 11.00 -15.55
C GLY A 63 -38.34 10.76 -14.07
N GLU A 64 -38.00 9.53 -13.67
CA GLU A 64 -37.73 9.17 -12.27
C GLU A 64 -36.46 9.86 -11.73
N GLU A 65 -36.57 10.48 -10.57
CA GLU A 65 -35.42 10.96 -9.80
C GLU A 65 -34.69 9.78 -9.15
N ILE A 66 -33.41 9.95 -8.85
CA ILE A 66 -32.69 8.94 -8.07
C ILE A 66 -33.06 9.11 -6.61
N PRO A 67 -33.11 8.02 -5.82
CA PRO A 67 -33.26 8.15 -4.38
C PRO A 67 -32.10 8.98 -3.82
N ASN A 68 -32.35 9.70 -2.73
CA ASN A 68 -31.27 10.29 -1.96
C ASN A 68 -30.45 9.15 -1.32
N TYR A 69 -29.13 9.31 -1.25
CA TYR A 69 -28.27 8.31 -0.63
C TYR A 69 -27.01 8.96 -0.05
N PRO A 70 -26.47 8.40 1.05
CA PRO A 70 -25.30 8.96 1.70
C PRO A 70 -24.05 8.86 0.81
N LYS A 71 -23.13 9.83 0.97
CA LYS A 71 -21.78 9.76 0.38
C LYS A 71 -20.84 9.02 1.32
N LEU A 72 -19.67 8.64 0.80
CA LEU A 72 -18.59 8.13 1.63
C LEU A 72 -18.19 9.18 2.67
N GLU A 73 -18.22 8.78 3.93
CA GLU A 73 -17.81 9.60 5.06
C GLU A 73 -16.29 9.68 5.15
N GLN A 74 -15.76 10.91 5.24
CA GLN A 74 -14.32 11.11 5.38
C GLN A 74 -13.83 10.70 6.78
N GLU A 75 -12.65 10.08 6.82
CA GLU A 75 -12.01 9.61 8.04
C GLU A 75 -10.56 10.12 8.12
N VAL A 76 -10.01 10.09 9.33
CA VAL A 76 -8.60 10.40 9.54
C VAL A 76 -7.73 9.40 8.76
N PRO A 77 -6.78 9.88 7.94
CA PRO A 77 -5.89 9.00 7.20
C PRO A 77 -5.09 8.08 8.14
N VAL A 78 -4.95 6.82 7.75
CA VAL A 78 -4.20 5.82 8.51
C VAL A 78 -2.79 5.68 7.93
N SER A 79 -1.77 5.68 8.79
CA SER A 79 -0.39 5.55 8.36
C SER A 79 0.04 4.11 8.09
N VAL A 80 1.15 3.94 7.36
CA VAL A 80 1.80 2.63 7.14
C VAL A 80 2.07 1.95 8.49
N GLU A 81 2.71 2.67 9.42
CA GLU A 81 3.07 2.12 10.73
C GLU A 81 1.85 1.66 11.52
N GLN A 82 0.76 2.44 11.55
CA GLN A 82 -0.47 2.04 12.24
C GLN A 82 -1.05 0.74 11.68
N ALA A 83 -0.96 0.54 10.36
CA ALA A 83 -1.52 -0.63 9.70
C ALA A 83 -0.66 -1.90 9.86
N ILE A 84 0.66 -1.79 9.83
CA ILE A 84 1.55 -2.96 9.70
C ILE A 84 2.49 -3.23 10.88
N SER A 85 2.69 -2.28 11.81
CA SER A 85 3.63 -2.44 12.94
C SER A 85 3.29 -3.60 13.89
N GLY A 86 2.02 -4.00 13.96
CA GLY A 86 1.56 -5.13 14.75
C GLY A 86 1.91 -6.51 14.17
N LEU A 87 2.44 -6.59 12.94
CA LEU A 87 2.89 -7.85 12.34
C LEU A 87 4.25 -8.27 12.90
N PRO A 88 4.58 -9.58 12.89
CA PRO A 88 5.91 -10.05 13.28
C PRO A 88 7.00 -9.33 12.49
N ARG A 89 8.06 -8.89 13.16
CA ARG A 89 9.21 -8.32 12.45
C ARG A 89 9.98 -9.43 11.78
N ILE A 90 10.35 -9.23 10.51
CA ILE A 90 11.14 -10.19 9.72
C ILE A 90 12.26 -9.47 8.97
N ARG A 91 13.34 -10.19 8.67
CA ARG A 91 14.45 -9.72 7.83
C ARG A 91 14.33 -10.21 6.39
N SER A 92 15.07 -9.60 5.49
CA SER A 92 15.25 -10.13 4.13
C SER A 92 16.03 -11.45 4.10
N ARG A 93 15.85 -12.21 3.01
CA ARG A 93 16.76 -13.31 2.67
C ARG A 93 17.97 -12.80 1.88
N LEU A 94 19.05 -13.57 1.86
CA LEU A 94 20.17 -13.38 0.93
C LEU A 94 20.00 -14.26 -0.33
N THR A 95 20.29 -13.73 -1.52
CA THR A 95 20.13 -14.48 -2.80
C THR A 95 21.42 -15.02 -3.40
N ARG A 96 22.59 -14.49 -3.02
CA ARG A 96 23.90 -14.84 -3.60
C ARG A 96 24.83 -15.59 -2.64
N THR A 97 24.38 -15.77 -1.41
CA THR A 97 25.10 -16.44 -0.33
C THR A 97 24.09 -17.27 0.44
N LEU A 98 24.59 -18.25 1.20
CA LEU A 98 23.74 -19.05 2.08
C LEU A 98 23.03 -18.11 3.08
N ASP A 99 21.70 -18.20 3.12
CA ASP A 99 20.91 -17.42 4.07
C ASP A 99 20.99 -18.03 5.47
N SER A 100 21.43 -17.22 6.43
CA SER A 100 21.37 -17.52 7.86
C SER A 100 21.26 -16.20 8.61
N ASN A 101 20.79 -16.22 9.87
CA ASN A 101 20.70 -14.98 10.64
C ASN A 101 22.09 -14.35 10.85
N ILE A 102 23.10 -15.16 11.17
CA ILE A 102 24.48 -14.71 11.36
C ILE A 102 25.04 -14.10 10.07
N GLY A 103 24.97 -14.86 8.96
CA GLY A 103 25.48 -14.37 7.67
C GLY A 103 24.74 -13.13 7.18
N TRP A 104 23.44 -13.01 7.44
CA TRP A 104 22.67 -11.80 7.13
C TRP A 104 23.13 -10.60 7.95
N VAL A 105 23.33 -10.77 9.27
CA VAL A 105 23.86 -9.71 10.14
C VAL A 105 25.23 -9.25 9.67
N ASP A 106 26.13 -10.18 9.29
CA ASP A 106 27.46 -9.84 8.80
C ASP A 106 27.41 -9.06 7.48
N VAL A 107 26.54 -9.46 6.55
CA VAL A 107 26.34 -8.70 5.30
C VAL A 107 25.79 -7.31 5.59
N VAL A 108 24.79 -7.17 6.45
CA VAL A 108 24.20 -5.87 6.81
C VAL A 108 25.24 -4.98 7.50
N LYS A 109 26.05 -5.52 8.42
CA LYS A 109 27.16 -4.80 9.06
C LYS A 109 28.19 -4.31 8.06
N SER A 110 28.56 -5.15 7.10
CA SER A 110 29.48 -4.75 6.02
C SER A 110 28.89 -3.60 5.17
N GLN A 111 27.61 -3.69 4.81
CA GLN A 111 26.94 -2.62 4.05
C GLN A 111 26.77 -1.34 4.86
N TYR A 112 26.48 -1.48 6.16
CA TYR A 112 26.42 -0.37 7.10
C TYR A 112 27.77 0.37 7.15
N ASN A 113 28.88 -0.35 7.34
CA ASN A 113 30.20 0.27 7.46
C ASN A 113 30.56 1.05 6.20
N ALA A 114 30.35 0.45 5.03
CA ALA A 114 30.61 1.10 3.75
C ALA A 114 29.71 2.32 3.51
N LEU A 115 28.45 2.29 3.93
CA LEU A 115 27.56 3.45 3.87
C LEU A 115 28.01 4.54 4.84
N ASN A 116 28.38 4.15 6.06
CA ASN A 116 28.84 5.06 7.09
C ASN A 116 30.11 5.80 6.65
N GLU A 117 31.09 5.11 6.08
CA GLU A 117 32.29 5.73 5.47
C GLU A 117 31.91 6.76 4.40
N ALA A 118 31.07 6.38 3.43
CA ALA A 118 30.64 7.29 2.36
C ALA A 118 29.91 8.54 2.88
N LEU A 119 29.12 8.42 3.96
CA LEU A 119 28.46 9.56 4.59
C LEU A 119 29.46 10.47 5.34
N HIS A 120 30.49 9.91 5.97
CA HIS A 120 31.50 10.67 6.70
C HIS A 120 32.43 11.47 5.79
N GLU A 121 32.69 10.99 4.56
CA GLU A 121 33.43 11.78 3.55
C GLU A 121 32.73 13.10 3.21
N GLN A 122 31.40 13.17 3.39
CA GLN A 122 30.56 14.34 3.15
C GLN A 122 29.82 14.78 4.42
N LEU A 123 30.47 14.65 5.59
CA LEU A 123 29.83 14.80 6.91
C LEU A 123 29.10 16.14 7.11
N SER A 124 29.58 17.23 6.51
CA SER A 124 28.93 18.54 6.60
C SER A 124 27.51 18.54 6.02
N GLU A 125 27.24 17.71 5.01
CA GLU A 125 25.92 17.57 4.38
C GLU A 125 25.09 16.45 5.04
N PHE A 126 25.75 15.41 5.56
CA PHE A 126 25.11 14.16 6.01
C PHE A 126 25.17 13.93 7.53
N SER A 127 25.44 14.94 8.34
CA SER A 127 25.55 14.82 9.80
C SER A 127 24.30 14.18 10.46
N GLU A 128 23.10 14.61 10.06
CA GLU A 128 21.83 14.04 10.55
C GLU A 128 21.66 12.57 10.13
N PHE A 129 22.12 12.21 8.93
CA PHE A 129 22.04 10.84 8.42
C PHE A 129 22.99 9.91 9.19
N VAL A 130 24.20 10.38 9.50
CA VAL A 130 25.16 9.64 10.32
C VAL A 130 24.59 9.39 11.72
N SER A 131 23.93 10.39 12.31
CA SER A 131 23.27 10.26 13.62
C SER A 131 22.16 9.19 13.59
N ASP A 132 21.22 9.27 12.64
CA ASP A 132 20.11 8.30 12.52
C ASP A 132 20.61 6.88 12.19
N LEU A 133 21.61 6.76 11.31
CA LEU A 133 22.24 5.49 10.97
C LEU A 133 22.90 4.85 12.21
N SER A 134 23.62 5.64 13.00
CA SER A 134 24.31 5.18 14.22
C SER A 134 23.35 4.62 15.26
N LEU A 135 22.16 5.21 15.41
CA LEU A 135 21.11 4.70 16.31
C LEU A 135 20.63 3.30 15.91
N CYS A 136 20.63 2.99 14.61
CA CYS A 136 20.17 1.70 14.10
C CYS A 136 21.19 0.57 14.31
N ARG A 137 22.50 0.86 14.35
CA ARG A 137 23.58 -0.15 14.43
C ARG A 137 23.39 -1.13 15.58
N SER A 138 23.15 -0.62 16.79
CA SER A 138 22.99 -1.45 17.99
C SER A 138 21.75 -2.34 17.95
N GLN A 139 20.74 -1.95 17.17
CA GLN A 139 19.49 -2.70 17.03
C GLN A 139 19.69 -3.91 16.12
N PHE A 140 20.47 -3.78 15.04
CA PHE A 140 20.80 -4.91 14.16
C PHE A 140 21.56 -6.02 14.89
N GLU A 141 22.49 -5.67 15.77
CA GLU A 141 23.29 -6.66 16.52
C GLU A 141 22.45 -7.48 17.50
N LYS A 142 21.38 -6.87 18.02
CA LYS A 142 20.43 -7.52 18.93
C LYS A 142 19.26 -8.16 18.20
N ALA A 143 19.09 -7.87 16.90
CA ALA A 143 17.96 -8.32 16.12
C ALA A 143 18.11 -9.81 15.78
N ASN A 144 17.36 -10.66 16.48
CA ASN A 144 17.15 -12.05 16.08
C ASN A 144 15.87 -12.15 15.26
N LEU A 145 15.95 -11.84 13.96
CA LEU A 145 14.80 -11.80 13.06
C LEU A 145 14.78 -13.02 12.15
N ASP A 146 13.60 -13.64 12.04
CA ASP A 146 13.33 -14.67 11.03
C ASP A 146 13.04 -14.00 9.67
N VAL A 147 13.03 -14.77 8.59
CA VAL A 147 12.66 -14.37 7.23
C VAL A 147 11.15 -14.47 6.98
N GLY A 148 10.40 -15.00 7.95
CA GLY A 148 8.99 -15.28 7.83
C GLY A 148 8.70 -16.52 6.99
N ALA A 149 7.42 -16.76 6.73
CA ALA A 149 6.95 -17.95 6.03
C ALA A 149 5.54 -17.75 5.47
N LEU A 150 5.09 -18.73 4.68
CA LEU A 150 3.70 -18.78 4.23
C LEU A 150 2.71 -18.85 5.42
N ARG A 151 3.12 -19.48 6.51
CA ARG A 151 2.40 -19.57 7.78
C ARG A 151 3.37 -19.29 8.92
N VAL A 152 3.23 -18.16 9.61
CA VAL A 152 4.03 -17.82 10.79
C VAL A 152 3.12 -17.94 12.02
N PRO A 153 3.49 -18.66 13.09
CA PRO A 153 2.69 -18.73 14.31
C PRO A 153 2.29 -17.33 14.80
N ARG A 154 1.03 -17.16 15.20
CA ARG A 154 0.52 -15.88 15.69
C ARG A 154 0.52 -15.89 17.21
N LEU A 155 1.11 -14.86 17.82
CA LEU A 155 1.04 -14.65 19.26
C LEU A 155 -0.21 -13.85 19.62
N SER A 156 -0.70 -14.01 20.85
CA SER A 156 -1.92 -13.34 21.34
C SER A 156 -1.84 -11.81 21.31
N LYS A 157 -0.63 -11.26 21.38
CA LYS A 157 -0.35 -9.81 21.32
C LYS A 157 -0.19 -9.26 19.89
N ASP A 158 -0.07 -10.13 18.88
CA ASP A 158 0.22 -9.69 17.52
C ASP A 158 -1.03 -9.14 16.82
N GLY A 159 -0.77 -8.21 15.91
CA GLY A 159 -1.72 -7.81 14.88
C GLY A 159 -2.53 -6.57 15.21
N LYS A 160 -2.68 -6.23 16.49
CA LYS A 160 -3.38 -5.01 16.90
C LYS A 160 -2.74 -3.79 16.25
N THR A 161 -3.59 -2.94 15.71
CA THR A 161 -3.30 -1.61 15.22
C THR A 161 -3.57 -0.63 16.36
N SER A 162 -3.10 0.61 16.24
CA SER A 162 -3.53 1.70 17.14
C SER A 162 -4.91 2.27 16.77
N VAL A 163 -5.65 1.60 15.87
CA VAL A 163 -6.89 2.10 15.26
C VAL A 163 -8.02 1.07 15.43
N LYS A 164 -8.94 1.33 16.38
CA LYS A 164 -9.97 0.36 16.81
C LYS A 164 -10.85 -0.21 15.67
N HIS A 165 -11.23 0.61 14.69
CA HIS A 165 -12.08 0.13 13.59
C HIS A 165 -11.31 -0.81 12.65
N LEU A 166 -10.00 -0.59 12.47
CA LEU A 166 -9.14 -1.49 11.71
C LEU A 166 -8.89 -2.80 12.47
N ASP A 167 -8.78 -2.76 13.79
CA ASP A 167 -8.70 -3.99 14.59
C ASP A 167 -9.93 -4.87 14.40
N LYS A 168 -11.13 -4.26 14.42
CA LYS A 168 -12.39 -4.98 14.15
C LYS A 168 -12.43 -5.55 12.73
N TRP A 169 -11.78 -4.87 11.77
CA TRP A 169 -11.76 -5.28 10.37
C TRP A 169 -10.72 -6.39 10.07
N TYR A 170 -9.50 -6.26 10.61
CA TYR A 170 -8.40 -7.17 10.31
C TYR A 170 -8.44 -8.45 11.13
N LEU A 171 -8.70 -8.34 12.43
CA LEU A 171 -8.37 -9.39 13.38
C LEU A 171 -9.45 -10.46 13.41
N ASP A 172 -9.02 -11.71 13.26
CA ASP A 172 -9.84 -12.89 13.50
C ASP A 172 -9.25 -13.65 14.70
N SER A 173 -10.02 -13.83 15.77
CA SER A 173 -9.57 -14.54 16.98
C SER A 173 -9.32 -16.03 16.75
N LYS A 174 -9.87 -16.61 15.67
CA LYS A 174 -9.67 -18.02 15.29
C LYS A 174 -8.40 -18.21 14.46
N LEU A 175 -7.79 -17.14 13.96
CA LEU A 175 -6.59 -17.21 13.14
C LEU A 175 -5.34 -17.46 14.01
N LYS A 176 -4.81 -18.68 13.93
CA LYS A 176 -3.65 -19.15 14.72
C LYS A 176 -2.28 -18.84 14.10
N CYS A 177 -2.25 -18.39 12.84
CA CYS A 177 -1.01 -18.07 12.14
C CYS A 177 -1.20 -16.88 11.17
N TRP A 178 -0.15 -16.08 11.01
CA TRP A 178 -0.04 -15.10 9.94
C TRP A 178 0.13 -15.79 8.59
N LEU A 179 -0.61 -15.33 7.60
CA LEU A 179 -0.64 -15.91 6.26
C LEU A 179 0.13 -15.02 5.27
N ASN A 180 0.95 -15.63 4.41
CA ASN A 180 1.72 -14.95 3.37
C ASN A 180 2.70 -13.87 3.89
N HIS A 181 3.24 -14.05 5.10
CA HIS A 181 4.18 -13.11 5.72
C HIS A 181 5.62 -13.60 5.57
N ASP A 182 6.13 -13.46 4.34
CA ASP A 182 7.36 -14.09 3.89
C ASP A 182 8.23 -13.10 3.11
N ALA A 183 9.48 -12.88 3.55
CA ALA A 183 10.35 -11.86 2.99
C ALA A 183 11.00 -12.27 1.65
N ARG A 184 11.22 -11.31 0.75
CA ARG A 184 11.99 -11.54 -0.47
C ARG A 184 13.48 -11.64 -0.15
N GLY A 185 14.20 -12.37 -1.00
CA GLY A 185 15.66 -12.32 -1.03
C GLY A 185 16.19 -11.09 -1.75
N HIS A 186 17.29 -10.55 -1.25
CA HIS A 186 18.00 -9.41 -1.82
C HIS A 186 19.51 -9.68 -1.89
N MET A 187 20.20 -9.00 -2.79
CA MET A 187 21.66 -9.00 -2.82
C MET A 187 22.22 -7.97 -1.84
N ALA A 188 23.46 -8.16 -1.40
CA ALA A 188 24.12 -7.28 -0.43
C ALA A 188 24.03 -5.79 -0.80
N SER A 189 24.30 -5.44 -2.05
CA SER A 189 24.24 -4.03 -2.50
C SER A 189 22.83 -3.43 -2.41
N ASP A 190 21.76 -4.23 -2.46
CA ASP A 190 20.40 -3.70 -2.26
C ASP A 190 20.14 -3.40 -0.79
N LEU A 191 20.72 -4.17 0.13
CA LEU A 191 20.62 -3.89 1.56
C LEU A 191 21.27 -2.54 1.91
N ARG A 192 22.40 -2.19 1.28
CA ARG A 192 22.99 -0.84 1.41
C ARG A 192 22.03 0.26 0.98
N ARG A 193 21.37 0.06 -0.17
CA ARG A 193 20.38 1.02 -0.68
C ARG A 193 19.19 1.12 0.25
N TYR A 194 18.73 0.02 0.84
CA TYR A 194 17.62 0.04 1.78
C TYR A 194 17.98 0.78 3.06
N LEU A 195 19.17 0.52 3.63
CA LEU A 195 19.70 1.28 4.78
C LEU A 195 19.71 2.78 4.50
N TYR A 196 20.29 3.16 3.36
CA TYR A 196 20.33 4.56 2.94
C TYR A 196 18.93 5.15 2.76
N SER A 197 18.05 4.46 2.03
CA SER A 197 16.72 4.97 1.72
C SER A 197 15.84 5.11 2.96
N THR A 198 15.93 4.20 3.93
CA THR A 198 15.15 4.31 5.18
C THR A 198 15.67 5.43 6.06
N VAL A 199 16.99 5.58 6.22
CA VAL A 199 17.61 6.71 6.93
C VAL A 199 17.25 8.04 6.26
N PHE A 200 17.41 8.13 4.94
CA PHE A 200 17.01 9.31 4.17
C PHE A 200 15.55 9.67 4.41
N THR A 201 14.66 8.67 4.35
CA THR A 201 13.22 8.90 4.54
C THR A 201 12.89 9.41 5.94
N ARG A 202 13.59 8.92 6.97
CA ARG A 202 13.42 9.36 8.35
C ARG A 202 13.91 10.79 8.56
N VAL A 203 15.05 11.14 7.97
CA VAL A 203 15.67 12.48 8.08
C VAL A 203 14.91 13.52 7.25
N LYS A 204 14.54 13.20 6.00
CA LYS A 204 13.97 14.17 5.04
C LYS A 204 12.44 14.15 4.98
N GLY A 205 11.79 13.13 5.54
CA GLY A 205 10.33 12.95 5.49
C GLY A 205 9.77 12.42 4.17
N TYR A 206 10.62 12.15 3.17
CA TYR A 206 10.25 11.54 1.89
C TYR A 206 11.34 10.58 1.41
N SER A 207 10.96 9.61 0.57
CA SER A 207 11.90 8.63 0.02
C SER A 207 12.78 9.24 -1.09
N PRO A 208 14.08 8.88 -1.15
CA PRO A 208 15.00 9.42 -2.15
C PRO A 208 14.61 8.99 -3.58
N ARG A 209 15.00 9.80 -4.56
CA ARG A 209 14.61 9.73 -5.97
C ARG A 209 15.78 10.05 -6.91
N GLY A 210 15.97 9.16 -7.87
CA GLY A 210 16.87 9.34 -9.00
C GLY A 210 18.34 9.42 -8.60
N HIS A 211 19.20 9.59 -9.60
CA HIS A 211 20.65 9.57 -9.40
C HIS A 211 21.15 10.70 -8.48
N LYS A 212 20.47 11.86 -8.45
CA LYS A 212 20.89 13.00 -7.63
C LYS A 212 20.84 12.74 -6.13
N GLU A 213 19.81 12.02 -5.68
CA GLU A 213 19.64 11.67 -4.25
C GLU A 213 20.26 10.31 -3.91
N PHE A 214 20.91 9.65 -4.88
CA PHE A 214 21.69 8.42 -4.70
C PHE A 214 23.10 8.65 -5.26
N ASN A 215 23.68 9.78 -4.89
CA ASN A 215 24.98 10.28 -5.35
C ASN A 215 26.17 9.74 -4.54
N LEU A 216 25.94 9.00 -3.46
CA LEU A 216 27.02 8.39 -2.68
C LEU A 216 27.62 7.14 -3.38
N PRO A 217 28.92 6.89 -3.22
CA PRO A 217 29.59 5.72 -3.78
C PRO A 217 28.90 4.38 -3.45
N GLY A 218 28.71 3.56 -4.48
CA GLY A 218 28.13 2.21 -4.35
C GLY A 218 26.61 2.15 -4.17
N LEU A 219 25.90 3.29 -4.16
CA LEU A 219 24.43 3.32 -4.13
C LEU A 219 23.78 3.23 -5.51
N ALA A 220 24.48 3.68 -6.56
CA ALA A 220 23.96 3.58 -7.93
C ALA A 220 23.67 2.11 -8.30
N PRO A 221 22.48 1.77 -8.82
CA PRO A 221 22.20 0.45 -9.37
C PRO A 221 22.90 0.28 -10.73
N ALA A 222 23.32 -0.95 -11.03
CA ALA A 222 23.84 -1.30 -12.37
C ALA A 222 22.69 -1.32 -13.40
N HIS A 223 22.29 -0.15 -13.88
CA HIS A 223 21.18 0.01 -14.82
C HIS A 223 21.49 1.10 -15.85
N LYS A 224 21.46 0.73 -17.14
CA LYS A 224 21.89 1.59 -18.26
C LYS A 224 21.19 2.95 -18.33
N ASN A 225 19.96 3.05 -17.84
CA ASN A 225 19.15 4.27 -17.90
C ASN A 225 19.06 5.03 -16.56
N TRP A 226 19.89 4.69 -15.55
CA TRP A 226 19.78 5.27 -14.21
C TRP A 226 19.87 6.81 -14.19
N GLU A 227 20.76 7.37 -15.00
CA GLU A 227 20.98 8.83 -15.06
C GLU A 227 19.94 9.58 -15.89
N THR A 228 19.14 8.86 -16.70
CA THR A 228 18.12 9.46 -17.58
C THR A 228 16.88 9.96 -16.84
N GLY A 229 16.76 9.68 -15.54
CA GLY A 229 15.57 9.97 -14.74
C GLY A 229 14.42 8.97 -14.93
N LYS A 230 14.50 8.06 -15.91
CA LYS A 230 13.61 6.90 -15.99
C LYS A 230 13.85 5.98 -14.78
N PHE A 231 12.78 5.62 -14.06
CA PHE A 231 12.83 4.87 -12.79
C PHE A 231 13.46 5.62 -11.61
N SER A 232 13.23 6.93 -11.52
CA SER A 232 13.72 7.75 -10.40
C SER A 232 13.21 7.25 -9.04
N ASP A 233 12.06 6.60 -8.96
CA ASP A 233 11.44 6.09 -7.74
C ASP A 233 11.68 4.59 -7.49
N ARG A 234 12.75 4.01 -8.08
CA ARG A 234 13.05 2.58 -7.98
C ARG A 234 13.19 2.06 -6.54
N PHE A 235 13.86 2.81 -5.67
CA PHE A 235 14.13 2.43 -4.27
C PHE A 235 13.26 3.29 -3.35
N ARG A 236 12.00 2.91 -3.20
CA ARG A 236 10.99 3.72 -2.52
C ARG A 236 10.58 3.13 -1.18
N VAL A 237 10.80 3.89 -0.11
CA VAL A 237 10.34 3.56 1.24
C VAL A 237 8.88 3.99 1.40
N GLN A 238 8.09 3.14 2.05
CA GLN A 238 6.73 3.48 2.46
C GLN A 238 6.82 4.23 3.80
N CYS A 239 6.71 5.55 3.78
CA CYS A 239 6.91 6.40 4.97
C CYS A 239 6.02 5.98 6.15
N ALA A 240 6.61 5.75 7.33
CA ALA A 240 5.93 5.22 8.52
C ALA A 240 4.70 6.05 8.94
N GLY A 241 4.86 7.38 8.99
CA GLY A 241 3.84 8.33 9.45
C GLY A 241 2.84 8.81 8.40
N ALA A 242 2.87 8.25 7.19
CA ALA A 242 1.95 8.63 6.11
C ALA A 242 1.22 7.39 5.55
N PRO A 243 0.09 7.55 4.84
CA PRO A 243 -0.50 6.46 4.08
C PRO A 243 0.51 5.88 3.07
N ALA A 244 0.42 4.58 2.80
CA ALA A 244 1.28 3.95 1.81
C ALA A 244 1.05 4.54 0.42
N THR A 245 2.06 4.45 -0.43
CA THR A 245 1.91 4.72 -1.86
C THR A 245 1.04 3.65 -2.50
N THR A 246 0.50 3.89 -3.70
CA THR A 246 -0.41 2.93 -4.32
C THR A 246 0.24 1.55 -4.46
N VAL A 247 -0.25 0.52 -3.74
CA VAL A 247 0.17 -0.86 -3.95
C VAL A 247 -0.28 -1.29 -5.34
N THR A 248 0.68 -1.38 -6.25
CA THR A 248 0.46 -1.78 -7.65
C THR A 248 0.69 -3.28 -7.80
N SER A 249 0.16 -3.87 -8.86
CA SER A 249 0.42 -5.27 -9.19
C SER A 249 1.86 -5.51 -9.67
N HIS A 250 2.59 -4.43 -10.01
CA HIS A 250 4.00 -4.46 -10.39
C HIS A 250 4.96 -4.68 -9.22
N ILE A 251 4.50 -4.61 -7.96
CA ILE A 251 5.31 -4.98 -6.77
C ILE A 251 5.96 -6.38 -6.90
N SER A 252 5.39 -7.28 -7.71
CA SER A 252 5.99 -8.57 -8.04
C SER A 252 7.37 -8.46 -8.73
N LYS A 253 7.50 -7.48 -9.65
CA LYS A 253 8.72 -7.21 -10.42
C LYS A 253 9.58 -6.12 -9.76
N ASP A 254 8.95 -5.08 -9.25
CA ASP A 254 9.59 -3.89 -8.68
C ASP A 254 9.56 -3.90 -7.15
N GLY A 255 10.08 -4.98 -6.54
CA GLY A 255 10.09 -5.13 -5.08
C GLY A 255 10.79 -3.99 -4.33
N HIS A 256 11.71 -3.29 -5.00
CA HIS A 256 12.41 -2.12 -4.46
C HIS A 256 11.52 -0.89 -4.29
N TYR A 257 10.33 -0.85 -4.89
CA TYR A 257 9.39 0.26 -4.78
C TYR A 257 8.64 0.28 -3.44
N PHE A 258 8.65 -0.84 -2.71
CA PHE A 258 7.91 -1.00 -1.47
C PHE A 258 8.87 -1.45 -0.37
N ILE A 259 9.85 -0.61 -0.05
CA ILE A 259 10.78 -0.84 1.07
C ILE A 259 10.04 -0.60 2.38
N HIS A 260 10.25 -1.51 3.34
CA HIS A 260 9.71 -1.40 4.69
C HIS A 260 10.37 -0.23 5.43
N TYR A 261 9.62 0.54 6.22
CA TYR A 261 10.12 1.76 6.89
C TYR A 261 11.12 1.48 8.01
N ASP A 262 10.96 0.35 8.72
CA ASP A 262 11.87 -0.08 9.77
C ASP A 262 13.22 -0.49 9.17
N THR A 263 14.22 0.37 9.36
CA THR A 263 15.61 0.17 8.92
C THR A 263 16.14 -1.20 9.33
N VAL A 264 15.82 -1.68 10.53
CA VAL A 264 16.35 -2.94 11.09
C VAL A 264 15.87 -4.17 10.32
N GLN A 265 14.71 -4.09 9.66
CA GLN A 265 14.17 -5.20 8.88
C GLN A 265 14.83 -5.30 7.49
N CYS A 266 15.40 -4.19 6.98
CA CYS A 266 16.19 -4.09 5.75
C CYS A 266 15.66 -4.98 4.60
N ARG A 267 14.41 -4.72 4.19
CA ARG A 267 13.67 -5.55 3.21
C ARG A 267 12.58 -4.76 2.49
N SER A 268 12.03 -5.35 1.44
CA SER A 268 10.74 -4.94 0.90
C SER A 268 9.56 -5.46 1.75
N LEU A 269 8.38 -4.87 1.59
CA LEU A 269 7.13 -5.35 2.17
C LEU A 269 6.84 -6.78 1.70
N SER A 270 6.35 -7.61 2.61
CA SER A 270 5.77 -8.92 2.36
C SER A 270 4.38 -8.82 1.73
N VAL A 271 3.85 -9.94 1.25
CA VAL A 271 2.47 -10.00 0.72
C VAL A 271 1.46 -9.64 1.80
N ARG A 272 1.62 -10.14 3.04
CA ARG A 272 0.73 -9.81 4.17
C ARG A 272 0.68 -8.31 4.47
N GLU A 273 1.82 -7.63 4.44
CA GLU A 273 1.86 -6.18 4.68
C GLU A 273 1.17 -5.41 3.55
N ALA A 274 1.47 -5.74 2.30
CA ALA A 274 0.78 -5.16 1.16
C ALA A 274 -0.73 -5.42 1.21
N ALA A 275 -1.14 -6.61 1.66
CA ALA A 275 -2.53 -6.99 1.82
C ALA A 275 -3.23 -6.17 2.92
N ARG A 276 -2.57 -5.95 4.08
CA ARG A 276 -3.08 -5.03 5.10
C ARG A 276 -3.16 -3.60 4.59
N LEU A 277 -2.18 -3.11 3.83
CA LEU A 277 -2.27 -1.77 3.23
C LEU A 277 -3.44 -1.65 2.24
N GLN A 278 -3.79 -2.75 1.57
CA GLN A 278 -4.99 -2.90 0.75
C GLN A 278 -6.25 -3.22 1.57
N THR A 279 -6.22 -3.25 2.91
CA THR A 279 -7.34 -3.59 3.80
C THR A 279 -7.91 -5.00 3.63
N PHE A 280 -7.12 -5.97 3.20
CA PHE A 280 -7.54 -7.38 3.28
C PHE A 280 -7.56 -7.84 4.74
N PRO A 281 -8.62 -8.55 5.18
CA PRO A 281 -8.64 -9.21 6.48
C PRO A 281 -7.45 -10.17 6.67
N ASP A 282 -7.02 -10.37 7.92
CA ASP A 282 -5.82 -11.17 8.20
C ASP A 282 -6.00 -12.65 7.87
N ASN A 283 -7.25 -13.12 7.87
CA ASN A 283 -7.62 -14.50 7.54
C ASN A 283 -7.73 -14.76 6.02
N TYR A 284 -7.54 -13.75 5.16
CA TYR A 284 -7.56 -13.95 3.72
C TYR A 284 -6.24 -14.56 3.24
N PHE A 285 -6.30 -15.75 2.63
CA PHE A 285 -5.12 -16.47 2.12
C PHE A 285 -4.93 -16.26 0.62
N PHE A 286 -3.72 -15.87 0.21
CA PHE A 286 -3.40 -15.69 -1.21
C PHE A 286 -2.71 -16.94 -1.79
N LEU A 287 -3.24 -17.43 -2.90
CA LEU A 287 -2.76 -18.62 -3.60
C LEU A 287 -1.75 -18.28 -4.72
N GLY A 288 -1.03 -19.30 -5.17
CA GLY A 288 -0.03 -19.19 -6.23
C GLY A 288 1.35 -18.78 -5.72
N ASN A 289 2.28 -18.55 -6.64
CA ASN A 289 3.62 -18.08 -6.30
C ASN A 289 3.60 -16.61 -5.82
N ARG A 290 4.69 -16.16 -5.21
CA ARG A 290 4.79 -14.81 -4.62
C ARG A 290 4.40 -13.70 -5.60
N SER A 291 4.81 -13.80 -6.87
CA SER A 291 4.45 -12.81 -7.89
C SER A 291 2.94 -12.77 -8.14
N GLN A 292 2.29 -13.93 -8.26
CA GLN A 292 0.84 -14.03 -8.41
C GLN A 292 0.08 -13.50 -7.19
N GLN A 293 0.58 -13.76 -5.99
CA GLN A 293 0.00 -13.23 -4.74
C GLN A 293 0.03 -11.69 -4.74
N TYR A 294 1.16 -11.08 -5.10
CA TYR A 294 1.28 -9.63 -5.24
C TYR A 294 0.38 -9.05 -6.34
N HIS A 295 0.21 -9.75 -7.47
CA HIS A 295 -0.72 -9.33 -8.51
C HIS A 295 -2.17 -9.30 -8.01
N GLN A 296 -2.58 -10.31 -7.24
CA GLN A 296 -3.92 -10.35 -6.61
C GLN A 296 -4.12 -9.15 -5.68
N VAL A 297 -3.17 -8.89 -4.78
CA VAL A 297 -3.23 -7.75 -3.84
C VAL A 297 -3.28 -6.42 -4.60
N GLY A 298 -2.36 -6.18 -5.54
CA GLY A 298 -2.22 -4.89 -6.21
C GLY A 298 -3.35 -4.52 -7.17
N ASN A 299 -4.02 -5.52 -7.76
CA ASN A 299 -5.16 -5.28 -8.67
C ASN A 299 -6.49 -5.05 -7.94
N ALA A 300 -6.59 -5.48 -6.68
CA ALA A 300 -7.81 -5.38 -5.89
C ALA A 300 -8.26 -3.92 -5.67
N VAL A 301 -9.58 -3.79 -5.45
CA VAL A 301 -10.15 -2.64 -4.73
C VAL A 301 -10.00 -2.94 -3.24
N PRO A 302 -9.58 -1.98 -2.39
CA PRO A 302 -9.45 -2.23 -0.97
C PRO A 302 -10.75 -2.79 -0.37
N PRO A 303 -10.77 -3.98 0.26
CA PRO A 303 -12.01 -4.60 0.74
C PRO A 303 -12.80 -3.74 1.73
N LEU A 304 -12.14 -2.96 2.60
CA LEU A 304 -12.83 -2.04 3.50
C LEU A 304 -13.55 -0.91 2.75
N LEU A 305 -12.92 -0.37 1.69
CA LEU A 305 -13.55 0.64 0.85
C LEU A 305 -14.73 0.06 0.09
N ALA A 306 -14.58 -1.15 -0.45
CA ALA A 306 -15.65 -1.88 -1.11
C ALA A 306 -16.84 -2.13 -0.18
N TYR A 307 -16.58 -2.50 1.08
CA TYR A 307 -17.61 -2.65 2.12
C TYR A 307 -18.38 -1.34 2.36
N LYS A 308 -17.68 -0.21 2.50
CA LYS A 308 -18.31 1.11 2.69
C LYS A 308 -19.19 1.52 1.51
N MET A 309 -18.71 1.30 0.28
CA MET A 309 -19.53 1.56 -0.91
C MET A 309 -20.72 0.61 -1.02
N ALA A 310 -20.56 -0.65 -0.63
CA ALA A 310 -21.64 -1.64 -0.64
C ALA A 310 -22.78 -1.26 0.33
N ALA A 311 -22.47 -0.66 1.48
CA ALA A 311 -23.48 -0.12 2.39
C ALA A 311 -24.32 0.97 1.71
N ILE A 312 -23.69 1.92 1.02
CA ILE A 312 -24.38 2.97 0.24
C ILE A 312 -25.27 2.34 -0.85
N VAL A 313 -24.77 1.34 -1.56
CA VAL A 313 -25.55 0.62 -2.57
C VAL A 313 -26.76 -0.08 -1.94
N SER A 314 -26.60 -0.66 -0.74
CA SER A 314 -27.70 -1.28 0.01
C SER A 314 -28.77 -0.27 0.40
N ASP A 315 -28.38 0.95 0.80
CA ASP A 315 -29.32 2.03 1.13
C ASP A 315 -30.10 2.45 -0.12
N VAL A 316 -29.43 2.67 -1.25
CA VAL A 316 -30.07 2.98 -2.54
C VAL A 316 -31.09 1.92 -2.91
N ILE A 317 -30.73 0.64 -2.77
CA ILE A 317 -31.63 -0.48 -3.08
C ILE A 317 -32.86 -0.44 -2.17
N SER A 318 -32.65 -0.27 -0.86
CA SER A 318 -33.74 -0.21 0.14
C SER A 318 -34.72 0.91 -0.14
N GLU A 319 -34.22 2.13 -0.42
CA GLU A 319 -35.03 3.29 -0.77
C GLU A 319 -35.85 3.06 -2.04
N LYS A 320 -35.27 2.43 -3.07
CA LYS A 320 -36.02 2.09 -4.29
C LYS A 320 -37.13 1.08 -4.05
N PHE A 321 -36.94 0.14 -3.12
CA PHE A 321 -37.98 -0.84 -2.79
C PHE A 321 -39.09 -0.25 -1.92
N LEU A 322 -38.75 0.59 -0.93
CA LEU A 322 -39.73 1.26 -0.08
C LEU A 322 -40.57 2.29 -0.85
N GLY A 323 -39.95 3.02 -1.79
CA GLY A 323 -40.65 3.97 -2.66
C GLY A 323 -41.57 3.35 -3.71
N GLN A 324 -41.56 2.03 -3.89
CA GLN A 324 -42.40 1.32 -4.86
C GLN A 324 -43.74 0.82 -4.31
N GLY A 325 -44.02 0.99 -3.01
CA GLY A 325 -45.33 0.71 -2.40
C GLY A 325 -45.75 -0.77 -2.49
N PHE A 326 -45.75 -1.45 -1.34
CA PHE A 326 -46.63 -2.59 -1.10
C PHE A 326 -47.77 -2.14 -0.19
#